data_AF-K9F6J3-F1
#
_entry.id   AF-K9F6J3-F1
#
_cell.length_a   1.000
_cell.length_b   1.000
_cell.length_c   1.000
_cell.angle_alpha   90.00
_cell.angle_beta   90.00
_cell.angle_gamma   90.00
#
_symmetry.space_group_name_H-M   'P 1'
#
loop_
_entity.id
_entity.type
_entity.pdbx_description
1 polymer ?
#
loop_
_entity_poly.entity_id
_entity_poly.type
_entity_poly.pdbx_seq_one_letter_code
_entity_poly.pdbx_strand_id
1 'polypeptide(L)'
;MSATQEHKSTSKLLSSEFPPSYNDVSGAVIINQEGKHQFLSPEEEVERQHRLQQAVREKMLGLPRTTKFEWHQGTLEMSGITATLNEEPPLPLYTP
;
A
#
# COMPACT_ATOMS: atom_id res chain seq x y z
N MET A 1 0.03 30.12 -9.85
CA MET A 1 -0.97 29.53 -10.76
C MET A 1 -1.52 28.30 -10.06
N SER A 2 -2.75 28.40 -9.55
CA SER A 2 -3.35 27.37 -8.69
C SER A 2 -4.16 26.40 -9.57
N ALA A 3 -3.85 25.10 -9.48
CA ALA A 3 -4.55 24.07 -10.23
C ALA A 3 -5.98 23.90 -9.67
N THR A 4 -6.97 24.17 -10.51
CA THR A 4 -8.38 23.88 -10.26
C THR A 4 -8.58 22.37 -10.28
N GLN A 5 -8.88 21.81 -9.12
CA GLN A 5 -9.25 20.40 -8.99
C GLN A 5 -10.73 20.26 -9.36
N GLU A 6 -10.97 19.89 -10.62
CA GLU A 6 -12.30 19.66 -11.16
C GLU A 6 -12.96 18.44 -10.49
N HIS A 7 -14.08 18.71 -9.83
CA HIS A 7 -14.91 17.72 -9.14
C HIS A 7 -15.71 16.94 -10.18
N LYS A 8 -15.24 15.74 -10.54
CA LYS A 8 -16.06 14.78 -11.28
C LYS A 8 -17.15 14.26 -10.35
N SER A 9 -18.31 14.91 -10.38
CA SER A 9 -19.54 14.47 -9.74
C SER A 9 -19.99 13.12 -10.30
N THR A 10 -19.42 12.04 -9.78
CA THR A 10 -20.08 10.74 -9.83
C THR A 10 -21.30 10.84 -8.94
N SER A 11 -22.48 10.93 -9.56
CA SER A 11 -23.77 10.74 -8.92
C SER A 11 -23.85 9.32 -8.36
N LYS A 12 -23.26 9.12 -7.18
CA LYS A 12 -23.42 7.90 -6.37
C LYS A 12 -24.86 7.91 -5.86
N LEU A 13 -25.70 7.09 -6.49
CA LEU A 13 -26.99 6.70 -5.95
C LEU A 13 -26.75 6.23 -4.51
N LEU A 14 -27.23 7.01 -3.56
CA LEU A 14 -27.13 6.76 -2.13
C LEU A 14 -27.92 5.48 -1.82
N SER A 15 -27.24 4.33 -1.86
CA SER A 15 -27.66 3.19 -1.06
C SER A 15 -27.44 3.59 0.40
N SER A 16 -28.51 4.11 1.02
CA SER A 16 -28.56 4.75 2.33
C SER A 16 -28.22 3.83 3.51
N GLU A 17 -27.69 2.63 3.26
CA GLU A 17 -27.53 1.59 4.27
C GLU A 17 -26.14 1.61 4.93
N PHE A 18 -25.15 2.25 4.29
CA PHE A 18 -23.80 2.37 4.84
C PHE A 18 -23.19 3.77 4.60
N PRO A 19 -22.43 4.32 5.57
CA PRO A 19 -21.66 5.52 5.34
C PRO A 19 -20.66 5.28 4.19
N PRO A 20 -20.30 6.34 3.43
CA PRO A 20 -19.32 6.21 2.36
C PRO A 20 -18.00 5.64 2.91
N SER A 21 -17.33 4.81 2.11
CA SER A 21 -16.01 4.32 2.48
C SER A 21 -15.04 5.48 2.65
N TYR A 22 -14.02 5.32 3.48
CA TYR A 22 -13.01 6.37 3.68
C TYR A 22 -12.41 6.85 2.35
N ASN A 23 -12.08 5.91 1.46
CA ASN A 23 -11.56 6.21 0.12
C ASN A 23 -12.57 6.95 -0.77
N ASP A 24 -13.88 6.83 -0.51
CA ASP A 24 -14.91 7.54 -1.27
C ASP A 24 -15.00 9.03 -0.90
N VAL A 25 -14.51 9.41 0.29
CA VAL A 25 -14.53 10.79 0.81
C VAL A 25 -13.16 11.45 0.66
N SER A 26 -12.08 10.75 1.00
CA SER A 26 -10.72 11.31 0.99
C SER A 26 -9.95 11.06 -0.30
N GLY A 27 -10.37 10.09 -1.13
CA GLY A 27 -9.53 9.53 -2.18
C GLY A 27 -8.45 8.58 -1.64
N ALA A 28 -7.74 7.92 -2.56
CA ALA A 28 -6.67 7.00 -2.22
C ALA A 28 -5.39 7.76 -1.82
N VAL A 29 -4.86 7.44 -0.64
CA VAL A 29 -3.64 8.05 -0.09
C VAL A 29 -2.63 6.96 0.23
N ILE A 30 -1.38 7.21 -0.16
CA ILE A 30 -0.24 6.41 0.23
C ILE A 30 0.76 7.23 1.03
N ILE A 31 1.59 6.55 1.79
CA ILE A 31 2.79 7.14 2.36
C ILE A 31 3.91 6.93 1.33
N ASN A 32 4.70 7.94 1.04
CA ASN A 32 5.85 7.80 0.15
C ASN A 32 7.10 7.38 0.95
N GLN A 33 8.24 7.25 0.26
CA GLN A 33 9.51 6.85 0.89
C GLN A 33 10.01 7.87 1.92
N GLU A 34 9.61 9.14 1.79
CA GLU A 34 9.92 10.23 2.72
C GLU A 34 8.93 10.32 3.90
N GLY A 35 7.99 9.37 4.03
CA GLY A 35 6.98 9.36 5.09
C GLY A 35 5.85 10.38 4.89
N LYS A 36 5.76 11.02 3.72
CA LYS A 36 4.75 12.03 3.41
C LYS A 36 3.53 11.42 2.72
N HIS A 37 2.38 12.04 2.96
CA HIS A 37 1.12 11.64 2.34
C HIS A 37 1.11 12.05 0.86
N GLN A 38 0.81 11.11 -0.02
CA GLN A 38 0.64 11.34 -1.44
C GLN A 38 -0.74 10.83 -1.86
N PHE A 39 -1.54 11.73 -2.45
CA PHE A 39 -2.82 11.36 -3.05
C PHE A 39 -2.57 10.78 -4.44
N LEU A 40 -3.30 9.71 -4.75
CA LEU A 40 -3.23 9.06 -6.06
C LEU A 40 -4.41 9.49 -6.93
N SER A 41 -4.17 9.52 -8.24
CA SER A 41 -5.27 9.61 -9.20
C SER A 41 -6.05 8.29 -9.26
N PRO A 42 -7.32 8.29 -9.72
CA PRO A 42 -8.10 7.05 -9.87
C PRO A 42 -7.39 6.00 -10.74
N GLU A 43 -6.75 6.42 -11.82
CA GLU A 43 -6.00 5.55 -12.73
C GLU A 43 -4.76 4.95 -12.04
N GLU A 44 -4.03 5.77 -11.29
CA GLU A 44 -2.83 5.35 -10.56
C GLU A 44 -3.15 4.40 -9.41
N GLU A 45 -4.27 4.59 -8.71
CA GLU A 45 -4.75 3.65 -7.69
C GLU A 45 -5.07 2.28 -8.31
N VAL A 46 -5.75 2.25 -9.47
CA VAL A 46 -6.07 0.99 -10.16
C VAL A 46 -4.80 0.28 -10.61
N GLU A 47 -3.85 0.99 -11.24
CA GLU A 47 -2.58 0.41 -11.65
C GLU A 47 -1.81 -0.17 -10.44
N ARG A 48 -1.76 0.60 -9.35
CA ARG A 48 -1.11 0.17 -8.11
C ARG A 48 -1.77 -1.08 -7.53
N GLN A 49 -3.10 -1.16 -7.52
CA GLN A 49 -3.83 -2.35 -7.08
C GLN A 49 -3.51 -3.57 -7.94
N HIS A 50 -3.45 -3.42 -9.27
CA HIS A 50 -3.06 -4.52 -10.15
C HIS A 50 -1.64 -5.02 -9.87
N ARG A 51 -0.68 -4.10 -9.70
CA ARG A 51 0.71 -4.45 -9.33
C ARG A 51 0.79 -5.14 -7.97
N LEU A 52 0.01 -4.66 -7.00
CA LEU A 52 -0.09 -5.28 -5.68
C LEU A 52 -0.60 -6.72 -5.78
N GLN A 53 -1.73 -6.93 -6.48
CA GLN A 53 -2.32 -8.25 -6.64
C GLN A 53 -1.36 -9.23 -7.31
N GLN A 54 -0.65 -8.78 -8.36
CA GLN A 54 0.33 -9.61 -9.04
C GLN A 54 1.52 -9.95 -8.13
N ALA A 55 2.07 -8.98 -7.40
CA ALA A 55 3.15 -9.21 -6.45
C ALA A 55 2.75 -10.17 -5.31
N VAL A 56 1.51 -10.07 -4.83
CA VAL A 56 0.93 -11.01 -3.85
C VAL A 56 0.82 -12.41 -4.45
N ARG A 57 0.30 -12.53 -5.66
CA ARG A 57 0.16 -13.81 -6.36
C ARG A 57 1.51 -14.49 -6.55
N GLU A 58 2.52 -13.75 -7.02
CA GLU A 58 3.89 -14.25 -7.16
C GLU A 58 4.40 -14.80 -5.81
N LYS A 59 4.27 -14.01 -4.74
CA LYS A 59 4.67 -14.42 -3.39
C LYS A 59 3.94 -15.67 -2.91
N MET A 60 2.61 -15.73 -3.08
CA MET A 60 1.78 -16.85 -2.61
C MET A 60 2.09 -18.15 -3.35
N LEU A 61 2.48 -18.07 -4.62
CA LEU A 61 2.86 -19.23 -5.43
C LEU A 61 4.36 -19.57 -5.35
N GLY A 62 5.12 -18.86 -4.51
CA GLY A 62 6.58 -19.03 -4.43
C GLY A 62 7.31 -18.69 -5.74
N LEU A 63 6.70 -17.89 -6.61
CA LEU A 63 7.29 -17.47 -7.87
C LEU A 63 8.32 -16.35 -7.65
N PRO A 64 9.27 -16.18 -8.58
CA PRO A 64 10.18 -15.05 -8.56
C PRO A 64 9.40 -13.72 -8.56
N ARG A 65 9.90 -12.75 -7.78
CA ARG A 65 9.34 -11.39 -7.69
C ARG A 65 9.67 -10.59 -8.93
N THR A 66 8.87 -10.74 -9.98
CA THR A 66 9.03 -9.98 -11.23
C THR A 66 8.29 -8.66 -11.18
N THR A 67 7.21 -8.60 -10.40
CA THR A 67 6.42 -7.38 -10.28
C THR A 67 7.07 -6.41 -9.31
N LYS A 68 7.48 -5.26 -9.82
CA LYS A 68 7.95 -4.15 -8.99
C LYS A 68 6.76 -3.60 -8.22
N PHE A 69 6.75 -3.76 -6.90
CA PHE A 69 5.79 -3.12 -6.01
C PHE A 69 6.52 -2.59 -4.78
N GLU A 70 6.27 -1.32 -4.45
CA GLU A 70 6.87 -0.65 -3.29
C GLU A 70 6.12 -1.07 -2.02
N TRP A 71 6.42 -2.29 -1.57
CA TRP A 71 6.18 -2.68 -0.18
C TRP A 71 7.12 -1.83 0.65
N HIS A 72 6.63 -0.82 1.36
CA HIS A 72 7.44 0.06 2.19
C HIS A 72 8.65 -0.67 2.78
N GLN A 73 9.83 -0.39 2.23
CA GLN A 73 11.07 -0.84 2.85
C GLN A 73 11.27 0.14 4.00
N GLY A 74 11.10 -0.33 5.22
CA GLY A 74 11.64 0.40 6.35
C GLY A 74 13.10 0.66 6.03
N THR A 75 13.47 1.93 5.92
CA THR A 75 14.88 2.31 5.96
C THR A 75 15.44 1.66 7.20
N LEU A 76 16.35 0.71 6.97
CA LEU A 76 17.10 -0.01 7.98
C LEU A 76 18.09 0.97 8.64
N GLU A 77 17.57 2.02 9.25
CA GLU A 77 18.33 3.06 9.94
C GLU A 77 17.81 3.16 11.38
N MET A 78 17.57 2.01 12.01
CA MET A 78 17.48 1.90 13.47
C MET A 78 17.98 0.51 13.88
N SER A 79 19.28 0.46 14.17
CA SER A 79 19.94 -0.49 15.06
C SER A 79 20.02 -1.97 14.61
N GLY A 80 21.04 -2.27 13.81
CA GLY A 80 21.92 -3.42 14.09
C GLY A 80 21.44 -4.84 13.78
N ILE A 81 20.45 -5.03 12.90
CA ILE A 81 20.12 -6.37 12.38
C ILE A 81 20.02 -6.34 10.86
N THR A 82 21.10 -6.78 10.20
CA THR A 82 21.09 -7.13 8.78
C THR A 82 20.02 -8.20 8.56
N ALA A 83 18.89 -7.81 7.95
CA ALA A 83 17.87 -8.75 7.50
C ALA A 83 18.38 -9.49 6.26
N THR A 84 19.22 -10.51 6.49
CA THR A 84 19.41 -11.61 5.53
C THR A 84 18.06 -12.31 5.39
N LEU A 85 17.43 -12.06 4.25
CA LEU A 85 16.15 -12.59 3.82
C LEU A 85 16.29 -14.10 3.58
N ASN A 86 16.32 -14.92 4.65
CA ASN A 86 16.09 -16.38 4.66
C ASN A 86 16.26 -17.06 6.05
N GLU A 87 16.31 -16.34 7.17
CA GLU A 87 16.41 -16.98 8.49
C GLU A 87 15.12 -16.77 9.29
N GLU A 88 14.48 -17.90 9.65
CA GLU A 88 13.37 -17.96 10.60
C GLU A 88 13.79 -17.27 11.91
N PRO A 89 13.07 -16.26 12.40
CA PRO A 89 13.46 -15.56 13.62
C PRO A 89 13.43 -16.53 14.81
N PRO A 90 14.48 -16.58 15.65
CA PRO A 90 14.54 -17.54 16.75
C PRO A 90 13.36 -17.32 17.69
N LEU A 91 12.64 -18.41 17.99
CA LEU A 91 11.51 -18.38 18.90
C LEU A 91 11.96 -17.86 20.28
N PRO A 92 11.17 -17.00 20.96
CA PRO A 92 11.51 -16.55 22.29
C PRO A 92 11.57 -17.76 23.24
N LEU A 93 12.73 -17.95 23.86
CA LEU A 93 12.92 -18.91 24.95
C LEU A 93 12.08 -18.45 26.15
N TYR A 94 10.91 -19.05 26.33
CA TYR A 94 10.18 -18.95 27.57
C TYR A 94 10.90 -19.77 28.63
N THR A 95 11.63 -19.09 29.51
CA THR A 95 12.17 -19.69 30.74
C THR A 95 11.07 -19.69 31.81
N PRO A 96 10.89 -20.80 32.55
CA PRO A 96 9.85 -20.94 33.59
C PRO A 96 10.12 -20.07 34.83
#